data_AF-A0A221NIU1-F1
#
_entry.id   AF-A0A221NIU1-F1
#
_cell.length_a   1.000
_cell.length_b   1.000
_cell.length_c   1.000
_cell.angle_alpha   90.00
_cell.angle_beta   90.00
_cell.angle_gamma   90.00
#
_symmetry.space_group_name_H-M   'P 1'
#
loop_
_entity.id
_entity.type
_entity.pdbx_description
1 polymer ?
#
loop_
_entity_poly.entity_id
_entity_poly.type
_entity_poly.pdbx_seq_one_letter_code
_entity_poly.pdbx_strand_id
1 'polypeptide(L)'
;MPTGNLSRGSTGRTAPNDLKEQLAMGSAMSNPSAGIALPNVKMADTRWSMTEGWVKMRQNVNNVEIHYVQNTKTGMVDDFKFK
;
A
#
# COMPACT_ATOMS: atom_id res chain seq x y z
N MET A 1 -4.44 24.46 6.48
CA MET A 1 -3.72 24.02 5.26
C MET A 1 -3.78 22.50 5.23
N PRO A 2 -4.33 21.82 4.21
CA PRO A 2 -4.21 20.38 4.17
C PRO A 2 -2.75 20.06 3.80
N THR A 3 -1.99 19.53 4.75
CA THR A 3 -0.66 18.98 4.52
C THR A 3 -0.83 17.73 3.67
N GLY A 4 -0.75 17.88 2.34
CA GLY A 4 -0.77 16.75 1.43
C GLY A 4 0.33 15.78 1.83
N ASN A 5 -0.06 14.60 2.30
CA ASN A 5 0.86 13.49 2.49
C ASN A 5 1.35 13.07 1.10
N LEU A 6 2.45 13.69 0.67
CA LEU A 6 3.21 13.25 -0.49
C LEU A 6 3.76 11.86 -0.18
N SER A 7 3.58 10.94 -1.12
CA SER A 7 4.16 9.59 -1.06
C SER A 7 5.66 9.66 -0.77
N ARG A 8 6.17 8.77 0.08
CA ARG A 8 7.61 8.60 0.36
C ARG A 8 8.32 7.87 -0.78
N GLY A 9 7.61 7.53 -1.85
CA GLY A 9 8.13 6.95 -3.08
C GLY A 9 7.42 5.64 -3.45
N SER A 10 7.88 5.01 -4.53
CA SER A 10 7.39 3.70 -4.96
C SER A 10 8.56 2.75 -5.21
N THR A 11 8.31 1.46 -5.04
CA THR A 11 9.30 0.40 -5.24
C THR A 11 8.81 -0.66 -6.25
N GLY A 12 7.75 -0.38 -7.00
CA GLY A 12 7.23 -1.30 -8.01
C GLY A 12 6.30 -0.63 -9.01
N ARG A 13 5.62 -1.44 -9.82
CA ARG A 13 4.71 -0.96 -10.86
C ARG A 13 3.42 -0.40 -10.24
N THR A 14 3.08 0.83 -10.61
CA THR A 14 1.85 1.51 -10.16
C THR A 14 0.88 1.81 -11.30
N ALA A 15 1.37 1.86 -12.56
CA ALA A 15 0.53 2.06 -13.73
C ALA A 15 -0.21 0.76 -14.10
N PRO A 16 -1.56 0.79 -14.23
CA PRO A 16 -2.34 -0.38 -14.63
C PRO A 16 -2.16 -0.67 -16.13
N ASN A 17 -2.23 -1.95 -16.50
CA ASN A 17 -2.21 -2.40 -17.89
C ASN A 17 -3.62 -2.48 -18.51
N ASP A 18 -4.65 -2.59 -17.67
CA ASP A 18 -6.04 -2.71 -18.10
C ASP A 18 -7.02 -2.06 -17.09
N LEU A 19 -8.30 -2.01 -17.46
CA LEU A 19 -9.36 -1.46 -16.61
C LEU A 19 -9.52 -2.24 -15.30
N LYS A 20 -9.27 -3.55 -15.30
CA LYS A 20 -9.42 -4.41 -14.13
C LYS A 20 -8.38 -4.03 -13.07
N GLU A 21 -7.13 -3.85 -13.47
CA GLU A 21 -6.05 -3.37 -12.60
C GLU A 21 -6.31 -1.95 -12.11
N GLN A 22 -6.82 -1.06 -12.97
CA GLN A 22 -7.18 0.31 -12.58
C GLN A 22 -8.24 0.32 -11.47
N LEU A 23 -9.30 -0.48 -11.62
CA LEU A 23 -10.37 -0.60 -10.62
C LEU A 23 -9.88 -1.27 -9.33
N ALA A 24 -9.00 -2.28 -9.44
CA ALA A 24 -8.41 -2.94 -8.29
C ALA A 24 -7.52 -1.99 -7.47
N MET A 25 -6.66 -1.22 -8.15
CA MET A 25 -5.83 -0.20 -7.50
C MET A 25 -6.69 0.86 -6.81
N GLY A 26 -7.71 1.38 -7.50
CA GLY A 26 -8.65 2.35 -6.92
C GLY A 26 -9.39 1.82 -5.70
N SER A 27 -9.79 0.54 -5.72
CA SER A 27 -10.47 -0.11 -4.60
C SER A 27 -9.55 -0.32 -3.39
N ALA A 28 -8.28 -0.66 -3.63
CA ALA A 28 -7.29 -0.78 -2.55
C ALA A 28 -6.97 0.59 -1.93
N MET A 29 -6.87 1.64 -2.74
CA MET A 29 -6.65 3.01 -2.27
C MET A 29 -7.86 3.59 -1.53
N SER A 30 -9.09 3.26 -1.94
CA SER A 30 -10.31 3.76 -1.29
C SER A 30 -10.62 3.08 0.03
N ASN A 31 -10.25 1.80 0.18
CA ASN A 31 -10.43 1.04 1.41
C ASN A 31 -9.20 0.17 1.75
N PRO A 32 -8.10 0.79 2.21
CA PRO A 32 -6.88 0.07 2.57
C PRO A 32 -6.99 -0.72 3.88
N SER A 33 -8.05 -0.55 4.68
CA SER A 33 -8.26 -1.40 5.86
C SER A 33 -8.83 -2.78 5.50
N ALA A 34 -9.31 -2.98 4.26
CA ALA A 34 -9.75 -4.29 3.78
C ALA A 34 -8.59 -5.20 3.34
N GLY A 35 -7.35 -4.70 3.29
CA GLY A 35 -6.17 -5.54 3.14
C GLY A 35 -5.79 -6.28 4.41
N ILE A 36 -4.89 -7.25 4.26
CA ILE A 36 -4.30 -7.99 5.39
C ILE A 36 -2.83 -7.60 5.56
N ALA A 37 -2.41 -7.43 6.81
CA ALA A 37 -1.00 -7.28 7.14
C ALA A 37 -0.26 -8.61 6.88
N LEU A 38 0.97 -8.51 6.39
CA LEU A 38 1.87 -9.65 6.21
C LEU A 38 2.87 -9.67 7.39
N PRO A 39 2.58 -10.39 8.49
CA PRO A 39 3.35 -10.31 9.73
C PRO A 39 4.79 -10.83 9.59
N ASN A 40 5.04 -11.67 8.58
CA ASN A 40 6.35 -12.27 8.35
C ASN A 40 7.25 -11.44 7.41
N VAL A 41 6.80 -10.25 6.97
CA VAL A 41 7.61 -9.35 6.13
C VAL A 41 8.30 -8.32 7.02
N LYS A 42 9.63 -8.40 7.06
CA LYS A 42 10.46 -7.36 7.70
C LYS A 42 10.57 -6.15 6.77
N MET A 43 10.16 -4.97 7.23
CA MET A 43 10.42 -3.73 6.50
C MET A 43 11.90 -3.35 6.62
N ALA A 44 12.65 -3.49 5.53
CA ALA A 44 14.05 -3.07 5.46
C ALA A 44 14.23 -1.64 4.92
N ASP A 45 13.21 -1.09 4.27
CA ASP A 45 13.24 0.26 3.72
C ASP A 45 13.04 1.30 4.83
N THR A 46 14.01 2.20 5.00
CA THR A 46 14.01 3.21 6.06
C THR A 46 12.88 4.23 5.93
N ARG A 47 12.31 4.39 4.73
CA ARG A 47 11.15 5.28 4.50
C ARG A 47 9.89 4.80 5.21
N TRP A 48 9.77 3.49 5.43
CA TRP A 48 8.62 2.85 6.06
C TRP A 48 9.09 1.87 7.14
N SER A 49 9.74 2.40 8.17
CA SER A 49 10.31 1.61 9.25
C SER A 49 9.25 0.90 10.11
N MET A 50 9.50 -0.37 10.47
CA MET A 50 8.70 -1.10 11.46
C MET A 50 8.68 -0.42 12.83
N THR A 51 9.78 0.22 13.25
CA THR A 51 9.83 0.91 14.55
C THR A 51 8.87 2.11 14.61
N GLU A 52 8.62 2.72 13.45
CA GLU A 52 7.63 3.79 13.27
C GLU A 52 6.20 3.25 13.09
N GLY A 53 6.01 1.93 13.06
CA GLY A 53 4.70 1.28 12.94
C GLY A 53 4.27 0.95 11.52
N TRP A 54 5.17 1.00 10.54
CA TRP A 54 4.85 0.58 9.17
C TRP A 54 4.86 -0.94 9.02
N VAL A 55 3.84 -1.46 8.35
CA VAL A 55 3.70 -2.89 8.02
C VAL A 55 3.42 -3.05 6.53
N LYS A 56 3.82 -4.21 5.99
CA LYS A 56 3.46 -4.58 4.62
C LYS A 56 2.03 -5.08 4.57
N MET A 57 1.25 -4.55 3.63
CA MET A 57 -0.14 -4.94 3.40
C MET A 57 -0.29 -5.62 2.04
N ARG A 58 -1.23 -6.56 1.98
CA ARG A 58 -1.68 -7.22 0.76
C ARG A 58 -3.19 -7.15 0.66
N GLN A 59 -3.70 -6.84 -0.52
CA GLN A 59 -5.13 -6.88 -0.81
C GLN A 59 -5.36 -7.50 -2.18
N ASN A 60 -6.25 -8.50 -2.24
CA ASN A 60 -6.67 -9.11 -3.49
C ASN A 60 -8.04 -8.56 -3.87
N VAL A 61 -8.13 -7.84 -4.99
CA VAL A 61 -9.38 -7.28 -5.52
C VAL A 61 -9.62 -7.88 -6.89
N ASN A 62 -10.69 -8.69 -7.03
CA ASN A 62 -11.05 -9.36 -8.28
C ASN A 62 -9.88 -10.12 -8.95
N ASN A 63 -9.09 -10.87 -8.17
CA ASN A 63 -7.89 -11.59 -8.61
C ASN A 63 -6.73 -10.68 -9.10
N VAL A 64 -6.71 -9.42 -8.68
CA VAL A 64 -5.53 -8.54 -8.81
C VAL A 64 -4.96 -8.32 -7.42
N GLU A 65 -3.68 -8.68 -7.25
CA GLU A 65 -2.97 -8.53 -5.99
C GLU A 65 -2.28 -7.15 -5.93
N ILE A 66 -2.68 -6.34 -4.95
CA ILE A 66 -2.09 -5.04 -4.65
C ILE A 66 -1.32 -5.13 -3.35
N HIS A 67 -0.08 -4.66 -3.38
CA HIS A 67 0.75 -4.48 -2.20
C HIS A 67 0.84 -2.99 -1.86
N TYR A 68 0.88 -2.66 -0.58
CA TYR A 68 1.14 -1.31 -0.08
C TYR A 68 1.76 -1.40 1.31
N VAL A 69 2.03 -0.26 1.92
CA VAL A 69 2.46 -0.17 3.31
C VAL A 69 1.46 0.68 4.08
N GLN A 70 1.18 0.27 5.32
CA GLN A 70 0.30 1.01 6.23
C GLN A 70 1.04 1.26 7.53
N ASN A 71 0.93 2.48 8.05
CA ASN A 71 1.39 2.81 9.39
C ASN A 71 0.23 2.57 10.38
N THR A 72 0.37 1.57 11.23
CA THR A 72 -0.70 1.18 12.17
C THR A 72 -0.90 2.17 13.32
N LYS A 73 0.06 3.08 13.55
CA LYS A 73 -0.04 4.12 14.58
C LYS A 73 -0.80 5.36 14.08
N THR A 74 -0.63 5.72 12.82
CA THR A 74 -1.17 6.97 12.24
C THR A 74 -2.30 6.73 11.23
N GLY A 75 -2.48 5.49 10.75
CA GLY A 75 -3.41 5.16 9.67
C GLY A 75 -2.91 5.55 8.27
N MET A 76 -1.72 6.15 8.14
CA MET A 76 -1.16 6.54 6.85
C MET A 76 -0.89 5.32 5.97
N VAL A 77 -1.06 5.50 4.66
CA VAL A 77 -0.82 4.47 3.64
C VAL A 77 0.07 5.02 2.53
N ASP A 78 0.86 4.14 1.91
CA ASP A 78 1.83 4.51 0.87
C ASP A 78 2.26 3.29 0.02
N ASP A 79 3.09 3.50 -1.01
CA ASP A 79 3.72 2.45 -1.86
C ASP A 79 2.73 1.43 -2.46
N PHE A 80 1.53 1.88 -2.86
CA PHE A 80 0.60 1.04 -3.60
C PHE A 80 1.20 0.59 -4.94
N LYS A 81 1.21 -0.72 -5.18
CA LYS A 81 1.80 -1.32 -6.38
C LYS A 81 1.18 -2.67 -6.69
N PHE A 82 1.19 -3.03 -7.96
CA PHE A 82 0.83 -4.37 -8.42
C PHE A 82 1.94 -5.37 -8.05
N LYS A 83 1.54 -6.57 -7.64
CA LYS A 83 2.45 -7.70 -7.39
C LYS A 83 2.69 -8.53 -8.65
#